data_AF-W4VGH6-F1
#
_entry.id   AF-W4VGH6-F1
#
_cell.length_a   1.000
_cell.length_b   1.000
_cell.length_c   1.000
_cell.angle_alpha   90.00
_cell.angle_beta   90.00
_cell.angle_gamma   90.00
#
_symmetry.space_group_name_H-M   'P 1'
#
loop_
_entity.id
_entity.type
_entity.pdbx_description
1 polymer ?
#
loop_
_entity_poly.entity_id
_entity_poly.type
_entity_poly.pdbx_seq_one_letter_code
_entity_poly.pdbx_strand_id
1 'polypeptide(L)'
;MKYGRGGTLRRKDIATNYIHSIYVYYRNDKGRVLTSSSGVQYIENMFDQDWFKEFNTNSTNDELWIETRKIAQYEFAKPDPVITIYKNVFKTNAPNAEGLIVLNINQDFFQNLISELNHYHSQSIFVIDENNNKLYGNAASDEININDLSLSNHQDTYEVTINNKNYIVNKFQSKDHNLRYFSVIEKNIIYFLPNQLRLLTIAFVVLSLILGGAATIYYLSRKNARHVSDIIKILNTTNQNEKELIKNVSFKDNEYQLIVRRILKNYISKNNLEKELNNKEYQLQSAELLALQNQINPHFLSNTLAIIYWRAMALTGEPNKVTKMLETLTDILNFFIKDKKSYGNTQRRNTPYQKLSQNHSNSI
;
A
#
# COMPACT_ATOMS: atom_id res chain seq x y z
N MET A 1 -25.66 -82.31 -16.38
CA MET A 1 -24.61 -81.79 -17.31
C MET A 1 -24.88 -80.31 -17.56
N LYS A 2 -23.95 -79.44 -17.15
CA LYS A 2 -24.04 -77.98 -17.27
C LYS A 2 -23.81 -77.57 -18.73
N TYR A 3 -24.80 -76.95 -19.37
CA TYR A 3 -24.60 -76.23 -20.64
C TYR A 3 -23.92 -74.88 -20.37
N GLY A 4 -22.84 -74.64 -21.11
CA GLY A 4 -21.90 -73.55 -20.88
C GLY A 4 -22.11 -72.34 -21.80
N ARG A 5 -21.81 -71.17 -21.22
CA ARG A 5 -21.17 -70.00 -21.85
C ARG A 5 -21.84 -69.37 -23.08
N GLY A 6 -23.06 -68.85 -22.88
CA GLY A 6 -23.48 -67.61 -23.54
C GLY A 6 -23.64 -66.53 -22.47
N GLY A 7 -22.68 -65.61 -22.29
CA GLY A 7 -22.89 -64.59 -21.25
C GLY A 7 -21.70 -63.74 -20.77
N THR A 8 -20.59 -63.63 -21.49
CA THR A 8 -19.50 -62.73 -21.07
C THR A 8 -19.62 -61.33 -21.69
N LEU A 9 -20.06 -61.23 -22.96
CA LEU A 9 -20.26 -59.95 -23.65
C LEU A 9 -21.51 -59.23 -23.15
N ARG A 10 -22.68 -59.89 -23.15
CA ARG A 10 -23.93 -59.34 -22.59
C ARG A 10 -23.77 -58.80 -21.16
N ARG A 11 -22.95 -59.45 -20.33
CA ARG A 11 -22.75 -59.06 -18.93
C ARG A 11 -21.84 -57.84 -18.76
N LYS A 12 -20.98 -57.51 -19.74
CA LYS A 12 -20.15 -56.29 -19.73
C LYS A 12 -20.94 -55.06 -20.21
N ASP A 13 -21.78 -55.21 -21.22
CA ASP A 13 -22.66 -54.14 -21.70
C ASP A 13 -23.68 -53.73 -20.64
N ILE A 14 -24.25 -54.67 -19.89
CA ILE A 14 -25.15 -54.39 -18.76
C ILE A 14 -24.39 -53.73 -17.58
N ALA A 15 -23.07 -53.82 -17.51
CA ALA A 15 -22.26 -53.25 -16.43
C ALA A 15 -21.69 -51.85 -16.73
N THR A 16 -21.83 -51.34 -17.95
CA THR A 16 -21.25 -50.05 -18.37
C THR A 16 -22.27 -49.22 -19.14
N ASN A 17 -23.03 -48.39 -18.42
CA ASN A 17 -24.16 -47.59 -18.95
C ASN A 17 -23.81 -46.62 -20.10
N TYR A 18 -22.53 -46.45 -20.45
CA TYR A 18 -22.08 -45.60 -21.56
C TYR A 18 -21.87 -46.37 -22.88
N ILE A 19 -21.73 -47.70 -22.82
CA ILE A 19 -21.62 -48.53 -24.03
C ILE A 19 -23.02 -48.73 -24.60
N HIS A 20 -23.25 -48.27 -25.83
CA HIS A 20 -24.50 -48.50 -26.54
C HIS A 20 -24.60 -49.95 -27.02
N SER A 21 -23.56 -50.43 -27.71
CA SER A 21 -23.51 -51.78 -28.28
C SER A 21 -22.12 -52.16 -28.75
N ILE A 22 -21.84 -53.47 -28.79
CA ILE A 22 -20.60 -54.03 -29.34
C ILE A 22 -20.97 -55.00 -30.45
N TYR A 23 -20.37 -54.83 -31.64
CA TYR A 23 -20.45 -55.78 -32.74
C TYR A 23 -19.10 -56.44 -32.97
N VAL A 24 -19.13 -57.74 -33.17
CA VAL A 24 -17.95 -58.54 -33.53
C VAL A 24 -18.30 -59.30 -34.80
N TYR A 25 -17.75 -58.82 -35.90
CA TYR A 25 -17.85 -59.45 -37.20
C TYR A 25 -16.56 -60.22 -37.48
N TYR A 26 -16.71 -61.44 -37.95
CA TYR A 26 -15.63 -62.23 -38.51
C TYR A 26 -16.12 -62.78 -39.84
N ARG A 27 -15.30 -62.70 -40.89
CA ARG A 27 -15.69 -63.05 -42.25
C ARG A 27 -16.30 -64.44 -42.28
N ASN A 28 -17.53 -64.51 -42.80
CA ASN A 28 -18.27 -65.75 -42.91
C ASN A 28 -19.23 -65.72 -44.10
N ASP A 29 -19.48 -66.89 -44.68
CA ASP A 29 -20.30 -67.03 -45.90
C ASP A 29 -21.79 -66.76 -45.67
N LYS A 30 -22.21 -66.59 -44.41
CA LYS A 30 -23.60 -66.41 -44.02
C LYS A 30 -23.94 -64.97 -43.62
N GLY A 31 -23.00 -64.02 -43.72
CA GLY A 31 -23.23 -62.62 -43.36
C GLY A 31 -23.71 -62.41 -41.91
N ARG A 32 -23.22 -63.22 -40.97
CA ARG A 32 -23.61 -63.15 -39.55
C ARG A 32 -22.65 -62.30 -38.73
N VAL A 33 -23.19 -61.61 -37.74
CA VAL A 33 -22.42 -60.79 -36.79
C VAL A 33 -22.87 -61.11 -35.37
N LEU A 34 -21.93 -61.08 -34.42
CA LEU A 34 -22.25 -61.17 -33.00
C LEU A 34 -22.46 -59.77 -32.45
N THR A 35 -23.67 -59.49 -31.98
CA THR A 35 -24.01 -58.24 -31.30
C THR A 35 -24.20 -58.49 -29.81
N SER A 36 -23.87 -57.50 -29.00
CA SER A 36 -24.06 -57.58 -27.56
C SER A 36 -25.53 -57.48 -27.12
N SER A 37 -26.35 -56.73 -27.84
CA SER A 37 -27.78 -56.56 -27.58
C SER A 37 -28.59 -57.82 -27.93
N SER A 38 -28.46 -58.32 -29.16
CA SER A 38 -29.31 -59.37 -29.72
C SER A 38 -28.62 -60.72 -29.91
N GLY A 39 -27.30 -60.81 -29.64
CA GLY A 39 -26.53 -62.02 -29.90
C GLY A 39 -26.19 -62.16 -31.39
N VAL A 40 -26.12 -63.40 -31.89
CA VAL A 40 -25.79 -63.69 -33.29
C VAL A 40 -26.99 -63.40 -34.18
N GLN A 41 -26.84 -62.49 -35.15
CA GLN A 41 -27.87 -62.16 -36.13
C GLN A 41 -27.28 -61.95 -37.52
N TYR A 42 -28.14 -61.92 -38.54
CA TYR A 42 -27.76 -61.60 -39.91
C TYR A 42 -27.64 -60.08 -40.08
N ILE A 43 -26.59 -59.62 -40.77
CA ILE A 43 -26.34 -58.18 -40.99
C ILE A 43 -27.50 -57.53 -41.74
N GLU A 44 -28.08 -58.23 -42.73
CA GLU A 44 -29.26 -57.79 -43.50
C GLU A 44 -30.51 -57.50 -42.64
N ASN A 45 -30.62 -58.13 -41.48
CA ASN A 45 -31.74 -57.94 -40.55
C ASN A 45 -31.47 -56.83 -39.53
N MET A 46 -30.29 -56.22 -39.55
CA MET A 46 -29.96 -55.11 -38.68
C MET A 46 -30.49 -53.81 -39.29
N PHE A 47 -31.04 -52.95 -38.43
CA PHE A 47 -31.32 -51.56 -38.80
C PHE A 47 -30.02 -50.77 -39.01
N ASP A 48 -28.99 -51.08 -38.22
CA ASP A 48 -27.66 -50.49 -38.34
C ASP A 48 -26.75 -51.37 -39.24
N GLN A 49 -26.64 -50.98 -40.51
CA GLN A 49 -25.78 -51.66 -41.49
C GLN A 49 -24.57 -50.81 -41.91
N ASP A 50 -24.58 -49.51 -41.60
CA ASP A 50 -23.59 -48.56 -42.10
C ASP A 50 -22.17 -48.89 -41.63
N TRP A 51 -22.02 -49.46 -40.42
CA TRP A 51 -20.72 -49.87 -39.86
C TRP A 51 -19.99 -50.88 -40.73
N PHE A 52 -20.72 -51.66 -41.53
CA PHE A 52 -20.12 -52.70 -42.36
C PHE A 52 -19.40 -52.11 -43.58
N LYS A 53 -19.73 -50.88 -44.00
CA LYS A 53 -19.06 -50.18 -45.10
C LYS A 53 -17.60 -49.89 -44.79
N GLU A 54 -17.27 -49.75 -43.50
CA GLU A 54 -15.90 -49.54 -43.01
C GLU A 54 -15.05 -50.83 -43.06
N PHE A 55 -15.65 -52.00 -43.24
CA PHE A 55 -14.90 -53.25 -43.32
C PHE A 55 -14.27 -53.43 -44.71
N ASN A 56 -12.94 -53.24 -44.79
CA ASN A 56 -12.16 -53.47 -45.99
C ASN A 56 -11.31 -54.75 -45.86
N THR A 57 -11.58 -55.75 -46.70
CA THR A 57 -10.86 -57.03 -46.71
C THR A 57 -9.40 -56.93 -47.18
N ASN A 58 -9.00 -55.80 -47.72
CA ASN A 58 -7.61 -55.52 -48.12
C ASN A 58 -6.91 -54.58 -47.11
N SER A 59 -7.58 -54.22 -46.01
CA SER A 59 -6.98 -53.40 -44.97
C SER A 59 -5.85 -54.16 -44.28
N THR A 60 -4.68 -53.55 -44.25
CA THR A 60 -3.54 -53.95 -43.41
C THR A 60 -3.42 -53.06 -42.17
N ASN A 61 -4.39 -52.17 -41.93
CA ASN A 61 -4.35 -51.20 -40.84
C ASN A 61 -4.79 -51.86 -39.52
N ASP A 62 -3.89 -51.90 -38.53
CA ASP A 62 -4.16 -52.40 -37.17
C ASP A 62 -4.50 -51.26 -36.18
N GLU A 63 -4.48 -50.01 -36.62
CA GLU A 63 -4.83 -48.87 -35.80
C GLU A 63 -6.34 -48.77 -35.56
N LEU A 64 -6.71 -48.15 -34.44
CA LEU A 64 -8.08 -47.82 -34.09
C LEU A 64 -8.48 -46.53 -34.82
N TRP A 65 -9.66 -46.53 -35.44
CA TRP A 65 -10.25 -45.30 -35.98
C TRP A 65 -11.63 -45.04 -35.38
N ILE A 66 -12.02 -43.77 -35.41
CA ILE A 66 -13.19 -43.26 -34.70
C ILE A 66 -14.07 -42.50 -35.69
N GLU A 67 -15.37 -42.73 -35.61
CA GLU A 67 -16.36 -42.05 -36.43
C GLU A 67 -17.57 -41.63 -35.57
N THR A 68 -18.21 -40.52 -35.91
CA THR A 68 -19.49 -40.14 -35.31
C THR A 68 -20.63 -40.65 -36.16
N ARG A 69 -21.51 -41.44 -35.56
CA ARG A 69 -22.62 -42.11 -36.25
C ARG A 69 -23.92 -41.90 -35.51
N LYS A 70 -25.03 -42.16 -36.20
CA LYS A 70 -26.37 -42.12 -35.62
C LYS A 70 -27.01 -43.48 -35.79
N ILE A 71 -27.34 -44.14 -34.68
CA ILE A 71 -27.88 -45.50 -34.69
C ILE A 71 -29.34 -45.44 -34.25
N ALA A 72 -30.25 -45.95 -35.09
CA ALA A 72 -31.64 -46.15 -34.71
C ALA A 72 -31.86 -47.61 -34.29
N GLN A 73 -32.46 -47.82 -33.12
CA GLN A 73 -32.80 -49.17 -32.64
C GLN A 73 -33.99 -49.79 -33.42
N TYR A 74 -34.86 -48.93 -33.98
CA TYR A 74 -36.04 -49.30 -34.76
C TYR A 74 -36.33 -48.21 -35.81
N GLU A 75 -37.08 -48.54 -36.86
CA GLU A 75 -37.40 -47.63 -37.97
C GLU A 75 -38.10 -46.32 -37.53
N PHE A 76 -38.90 -46.36 -36.47
CA PHE A 76 -39.63 -45.21 -35.92
C PHE A 76 -38.90 -44.52 -34.76
N ALA A 77 -37.76 -45.05 -34.33
CA ALA A 77 -37.00 -44.48 -33.22
C ALA A 77 -36.13 -43.33 -33.71
N LYS A 78 -35.99 -42.30 -32.87
CA LYS A 78 -35.01 -41.24 -33.13
C LYS A 78 -33.61 -41.87 -33.09
N PRO A 79 -32.75 -41.61 -34.09
CA PRO A 79 -31.38 -42.11 -34.07
C PRO A 79 -30.59 -41.54 -32.89
N ASP A 80 -29.97 -42.40 -32.10
CA ASP A 80 -29.11 -42.03 -31.00
C ASP A 80 -27.71 -41.69 -31.54
N PRO A 81 -27.15 -40.53 -31.17
CA PRO A 81 -25.80 -40.18 -31.58
C PRO A 81 -24.77 -40.99 -30.78
N VAL A 82 -23.87 -41.63 -31.50
CA VAL A 82 -22.82 -42.47 -30.92
C VAL A 82 -21.46 -42.14 -31.52
N ILE A 83 -20.43 -42.39 -30.72
CA ILE A 83 -19.05 -42.44 -31.18
C ILE A 83 -18.71 -43.93 -31.36
N THR A 84 -18.42 -44.29 -32.61
CA THR A 84 -18.07 -45.65 -32.98
C THR A 84 -16.55 -45.77 -33.08
N ILE A 85 -16.00 -46.74 -32.35
CA ILE A 85 -14.58 -47.10 -32.42
C ILE A 85 -14.48 -48.42 -33.17
N TYR A 86 -13.65 -48.44 -34.20
CA TYR A 86 -13.43 -49.60 -35.04
C TYR A 86 -12.05 -50.21 -34.81
N LYS A 87 -11.98 -51.53 -34.87
CA LYS A 87 -10.72 -52.27 -34.86
C LYS A 87 -10.77 -53.46 -35.80
N ASN A 88 -9.82 -53.54 -36.73
CA ASN A 88 -9.65 -54.72 -37.56
C ASN A 88 -9.22 -55.93 -36.74
N VAL A 89 -9.72 -57.10 -37.10
CA VAL A 89 -9.34 -58.38 -36.51
C VAL A 89 -8.55 -59.17 -37.52
N PHE A 90 -7.33 -59.53 -37.14
CA PHE A 90 -6.42 -60.32 -37.96
C PHE A 90 -6.34 -61.75 -37.43
N LYS A 91 -6.31 -62.71 -38.34
CA LYS A 91 -5.90 -64.08 -38.01
C LYS A 91 -4.39 -64.10 -37.82
N THR A 92 -3.89 -65.03 -37.00
CA THR A 92 -2.45 -65.20 -36.78
C THR A 92 -1.71 -65.31 -38.11
N ASN A 93 -0.75 -64.40 -38.34
CA ASN A 93 0.06 -64.29 -39.56
C ASN A 93 -0.72 -63.97 -40.86
N ALA A 94 -1.98 -63.52 -40.78
CA ALA A 94 -2.70 -63.06 -41.96
C ALA A 94 -2.26 -61.62 -42.30
N PRO A 95 -1.98 -61.33 -43.59
CA PRO A 95 -1.60 -59.98 -44.01
C PRO A 95 -2.78 -59.00 -43.99
N ASN A 96 -4.01 -59.51 -44.08
CA ASN A 96 -5.21 -58.71 -44.26
C ASN A 96 -6.23 -58.95 -43.14
N ALA A 97 -7.09 -57.97 -42.90
CA ALA A 97 -8.18 -58.06 -41.95
C ALA A 97 -9.18 -59.18 -42.32
N GLU A 98 -9.49 -60.04 -41.35
CA GLU A 98 -10.50 -61.10 -41.48
C GLU A 98 -11.77 -60.82 -40.68
N GLY A 99 -11.79 -59.76 -39.89
CA GLY A 99 -12.96 -59.33 -39.14
C GLY A 99 -12.88 -57.88 -38.70
N LEU A 100 -13.95 -57.41 -38.05
CA LEU A 100 -14.11 -56.05 -37.57
C LEU A 100 -14.78 -56.09 -36.19
N ILE A 101 -14.18 -55.41 -35.21
CA ILE A 101 -14.82 -55.10 -33.94
C ILE A 101 -15.31 -53.66 -34.02
N VAL A 102 -16.57 -53.46 -33.65
CA VAL A 102 -17.24 -52.17 -33.63
C VAL A 102 -17.72 -51.92 -32.20
N LEU A 103 -17.26 -50.85 -31.58
CA LEU A 103 -17.67 -50.44 -30.25
C LEU A 103 -18.42 -49.11 -30.35
N ASN A 104 -19.72 -49.12 -30.06
CA ASN A 104 -20.55 -47.92 -30.06
C ASN A 104 -20.69 -47.41 -28.63
N ILE A 105 -20.30 -46.15 -28.41
CA ILE A 105 -20.39 -45.45 -27.13
C ILE A 105 -21.34 -44.27 -27.29
N ASN A 106 -22.24 -44.07 -26.33
CA ASN A 106 -23.17 -42.94 -26.37
C ASN A 106 -22.40 -41.61 -26.39
N GLN A 107 -22.72 -40.71 -27.31
CA GLN A 107 -22.04 -39.41 -27.41
C GLN A 107 -22.21 -38.59 -26.11
N ASP A 108 -23.38 -38.71 -25.47
CA ASP A 108 -23.71 -38.05 -24.20
C ASP A 108 -22.70 -38.35 -23.08
N PHE A 109 -22.10 -39.54 -23.06
CA PHE A 109 -21.07 -39.88 -22.08
C PHE A 109 -19.88 -38.93 -22.17
N PHE A 110 -19.40 -38.66 -23.39
CA PHE A 110 -18.28 -37.75 -23.62
C PHE A 110 -18.67 -36.28 -23.45
N GLN A 111 -19.90 -35.91 -23.82
CA GLN A 111 -20.42 -34.57 -23.59
C GLN A 111 -20.48 -34.24 -22.08
N ASN A 112 -20.94 -35.20 -21.27
CA ASN A 112 -20.95 -35.08 -19.81
C ASN A 112 -19.53 -34.97 -19.25
N LEU A 113 -18.60 -35.82 -19.71
CA LEU A 113 -17.21 -35.77 -19.29
C LEU A 113 -16.55 -34.42 -19.59
N ILE A 114 -16.75 -33.87 -20.80
CA ILE A 114 -16.24 -32.53 -21.14
C ILE A 114 -16.92 -31.45 -20.28
N SER A 115 -18.22 -31.58 -20.02
CA SER A 115 -18.96 -30.60 -19.25
C SER A 115 -18.48 -30.53 -17.79
N GLU A 116 -18.01 -31.63 -17.22
CA GLU A 116 -17.36 -31.65 -15.89
C GLU A 116 -16.01 -30.91 -15.88
N LEU A 117 -15.31 -30.85 -17.02
CA LEU A 117 -14.04 -30.13 -17.15
C LEU A 117 -14.22 -28.61 -17.33
N ASN A 118 -15.47 -28.14 -17.44
CA ASN A 118 -15.79 -26.76 -17.76
C ASN A 118 -15.59 -25.84 -16.55
N HIS A 119 -14.38 -25.29 -16.41
CA HIS A 119 -14.02 -24.39 -15.30
C HIS A 119 -14.68 -23.02 -15.42
N TYR A 120 -15.05 -22.60 -16.64
CA TYR A 120 -15.71 -21.31 -16.89
C TYR A 120 -17.07 -21.55 -17.58
N HIS A 121 -18.13 -20.91 -17.09
CA HIS A 121 -19.50 -21.16 -17.55
C HIS A 121 -19.71 -21.00 -19.07
N SER A 122 -18.88 -20.21 -19.76
CA SER A 122 -18.94 -19.99 -21.21
C SER A 122 -17.67 -20.45 -21.97
N GLN A 123 -16.85 -21.31 -21.37
CA GLN A 123 -15.77 -21.94 -22.11
C GLN A 123 -16.37 -23.04 -22.98
N SER A 124 -15.99 -23.04 -24.26
CA SER A 124 -16.39 -24.05 -25.23
C SER A 124 -15.26 -25.04 -25.41
N ILE A 125 -15.52 -26.31 -25.10
CA ILE A 125 -14.54 -27.38 -25.23
C ILE A 125 -15.14 -28.41 -26.18
N PHE A 126 -14.39 -28.78 -27.21
CA PHE A 126 -14.82 -29.78 -28.17
C PHE A 126 -13.63 -30.49 -28.81
N VAL A 127 -13.91 -31.64 -29.40
CA VAL A 127 -12.94 -32.50 -30.07
C VAL A 127 -13.35 -32.66 -31.53
N ILE A 128 -12.37 -32.55 -32.42
CA ILE A 128 -12.56 -32.78 -33.85
C ILE A 128 -11.67 -33.91 -34.34
N ASP A 129 -12.15 -34.58 -35.39
CA ASP A 129 -11.39 -35.60 -36.12
C ASP A 129 -10.37 -34.98 -37.10
N GLU A 130 -9.69 -35.83 -37.87
CA GLU A 130 -8.78 -35.42 -38.93
C GLU A 130 -9.46 -34.64 -40.05
N ASN A 131 -10.73 -34.96 -40.33
CA ASN A 131 -11.55 -34.35 -41.38
C ASN A 131 -12.18 -33.01 -40.96
N ASN A 132 -11.86 -32.50 -39.77
CA ASN A 132 -12.42 -31.30 -39.14
C ASN A 132 -13.90 -31.43 -38.72
N ASN A 133 -14.43 -32.64 -38.58
CA ASN A 133 -15.77 -32.86 -38.04
C ASN A 133 -15.75 -32.85 -36.51
N LYS A 134 -16.75 -32.21 -35.92
CA LYS A 134 -16.97 -32.23 -34.47
C LYS A 134 -17.40 -33.62 -34.02
N LEU A 135 -16.62 -34.26 -33.17
CA LEU A 135 -16.97 -35.54 -32.57
C LEU A 135 -17.87 -35.34 -31.35
N TYR A 136 -17.47 -34.48 -30.42
CA TYR A 136 -18.23 -34.16 -29.20
C TYR A 136 -17.72 -32.86 -28.58
N GLY A 137 -18.54 -32.24 -27.74
CA GLY A 137 -18.22 -31.01 -27.03
C GLY A 137 -19.28 -30.68 -25.99
N ASN A 138 -19.04 -29.65 -25.18
CA ASN A 138 -20.06 -29.14 -24.26
C ASN A 138 -21.10 -28.27 -24.99
N ALA A 139 -22.21 -27.93 -24.32
CA ALA A 139 -23.28 -27.13 -24.91
C ALA A 139 -22.79 -25.78 -25.51
N ALA A 140 -21.83 -25.12 -24.87
CA ALA A 140 -21.29 -23.85 -25.36
C ALA A 140 -20.59 -24.00 -26.74
N SER A 141 -20.01 -25.17 -27.01
CA SER A 141 -19.33 -25.44 -28.27
C SER A 141 -20.28 -25.57 -29.47
N ASP A 142 -21.59 -25.70 -29.27
CA ASP A 142 -22.57 -25.73 -30.38
C ASP A 142 -22.80 -24.33 -30.97
N GLU A 143 -22.49 -23.27 -30.22
CA GLU A 143 -22.56 -21.89 -30.69
C GLU A 143 -21.34 -21.47 -31.53
N ILE A 144 -20.27 -22.27 -31.50
CA ILE A 144 -19.03 -21.98 -32.23
C ILE A 144 -19.02 -22.76 -33.54
N ASN A 145 -18.97 -22.02 -34.65
CA ASN A 145 -18.71 -22.63 -35.95
C ASN A 145 -17.21 -22.93 -36.08
N ILE A 146 -16.88 -24.20 -36.32
CA ILE A 146 -15.51 -24.68 -36.48
C ILE A 146 -14.78 -23.97 -37.63
N ASN A 147 -15.52 -23.56 -38.66
CA ASN A 147 -14.96 -22.84 -39.81
C ASN A 147 -14.49 -21.42 -39.47
N ASP A 148 -15.01 -20.82 -38.39
CA ASP A 148 -14.57 -19.51 -37.92
C ASP A 148 -13.24 -19.60 -37.16
N LEU A 149 -12.80 -20.82 -36.83
CA LEU A 149 -11.53 -21.08 -36.18
C LEU A 149 -10.45 -21.32 -37.22
N SER A 150 -9.29 -20.69 -37.03
CA SER A 150 -8.11 -20.94 -37.86
C SER A 150 -7.50 -22.31 -37.52
N LEU A 151 -8.11 -23.39 -38.00
CA LEU A 151 -7.70 -24.77 -37.72
C LEU A 151 -6.27 -25.09 -38.21
N SER A 152 -5.84 -24.40 -39.27
CA SER A 152 -4.51 -24.47 -39.87
C SER A 152 -3.45 -23.65 -39.13
N ASN A 153 -3.82 -22.94 -38.06
CA ASN A 153 -2.83 -22.24 -37.25
C ASN A 153 -1.89 -23.27 -36.59
N HIS A 154 -0.58 -23.04 -36.74
CA HIS A 154 0.48 -23.86 -36.16
C HIS A 154 0.74 -23.52 -34.68
N GLN A 155 0.17 -22.42 -34.17
CA GLN A 155 0.25 -22.07 -32.76
C GLN A 155 -0.76 -22.88 -31.94
N ASP A 156 -0.30 -23.42 -30.82
CA ASP A 156 -1.15 -24.11 -29.85
C ASP A 156 -2.14 -23.15 -29.16
N THR A 157 -1.78 -21.87 -29.02
CA THR A 157 -2.67 -20.83 -28.48
C THR A 157 -2.71 -19.64 -29.41
N TYR A 158 -3.90 -19.17 -29.74
CA TYR A 158 -4.10 -17.98 -30.56
C TYR A 158 -5.38 -17.21 -30.20
N GLU A 159 -5.45 -15.95 -30.61
CA GLU A 159 -6.65 -15.12 -30.48
C GLU A 159 -7.43 -15.07 -31.79
N VAL A 160 -8.75 -15.11 -31.70
CA VAL A 160 -9.65 -14.98 -32.85
C VAL A 160 -10.82 -14.06 -32.49
N THR A 161 -11.30 -13.29 -33.46
CA THR A 161 -12.48 -12.44 -33.28
C THR A 161 -13.65 -13.07 -34.03
N ILE A 162 -14.67 -13.50 -33.30
CA ILE A 162 -15.90 -14.10 -33.86
C ILE A 162 -17.06 -13.21 -33.43
N ASN A 163 -17.90 -12.76 -34.36
CA ASN A 163 -19.07 -11.92 -34.07
C ASN A 163 -18.78 -10.72 -33.16
N ASN A 164 -17.67 -10.02 -33.43
CA ASN A 164 -17.22 -8.84 -32.67
C ASN A 164 -16.82 -9.11 -31.20
N LYS A 165 -16.60 -10.38 -30.85
CA LYS A 165 -16.06 -10.81 -29.55
C LYS A 165 -14.71 -11.45 -29.73
N ASN A 166 -13.79 -11.17 -28.79
CA ASN A 166 -12.45 -11.73 -28.80
C ASN A 166 -12.41 -13.02 -28.00
N TYR A 167 -11.93 -14.08 -28.61
CA TYR A 167 -11.78 -15.40 -28.03
C TYR A 167 -10.29 -15.79 -27.98
N ILE A 168 -9.93 -16.52 -26.95
CA ILE A 168 -8.64 -17.20 -26.84
C ILE A 168 -8.92 -18.68 -27.14
N VAL A 169 -8.20 -19.22 -28.12
CA VAL A 169 -8.30 -20.60 -28.58
C VAL A 169 -7.05 -21.34 -28.17
N ASN A 170 -7.21 -22.43 -27.44
CA ASN A 170 -6.17 -23.41 -27.16
C ASN A 170 -6.44 -24.68 -27.95
N LYS A 171 -5.41 -25.18 -28.62
CA LYS A 171 -5.41 -26.37 -29.46
C LYS A 171 -4.43 -27.38 -28.88
N PHE A 172 -4.87 -28.62 -28.74
CA PHE A 172 -4.02 -29.74 -28.36
C PHE A 172 -4.22 -30.89 -29.34
N GLN A 173 -3.14 -31.41 -29.92
CA GLN A 173 -3.19 -32.51 -30.89
C GLN A 173 -2.68 -33.79 -30.24
N SER A 174 -3.51 -34.83 -30.25
CA SER A 174 -3.11 -36.18 -29.82
C SER A 174 -2.25 -36.83 -30.91
N LYS A 175 -1.14 -37.45 -30.50
CA LYS A 175 -0.21 -38.15 -31.40
C LYS A 175 -0.67 -39.56 -31.79
N ASP A 176 -1.51 -40.19 -30.97
CA ASP A 176 -1.81 -41.62 -31.09
C ASP A 176 -3.13 -41.91 -31.84
N HIS A 177 -4.03 -40.92 -31.91
CA HIS A 177 -5.38 -41.11 -32.44
C HIS A 177 -5.83 -39.98 -33.39
N ASN A 178 -4.90 -39.11 -33.78
CA ASN A 178 -5.11 -37.95 -34.67
C ASN A 178 -6.31 -37.06 -34.32
N LEU A 179 -6.71 -37.05 -33.04
CA LEU A 179 -7.74 -36.18 -32.50
C LEU A 179 -7.16 -34.81 -32.15
N ARG A 180 -7.91 -33.76 -32.44
CA ARG A 180 -7.58 -32.39 -32.01
C ARG A 180 -8.61 -31.87 -31.03
N TYR A 181 -8.12 -31.42 -29.89
CA TYR A 181 -8.90 -30.87 -28.79
C TYR A 181 -8.82 -29.35 -28.87
N PHE A 182 -9.96 -28.69 -28.76
CA PHE A 182 -10.07 -27.24 -28.77
C PHE A 182 -10.74 -26.76 -27.48
N SER A 183 -10.18 -25.71 -26.90
CA SER A 183 -10.75 -24.96 -25.79
C SER A 183 -10.81 -23.49 -26.20
N VAL A 184 -12.03 -22.97 -26.35
CA VAL A 184 -12.29 -21.60 -26.78
C VAL A 184 -12.98 -20.84 -25.66
N ILE A 185 -12.45 -19.69 -25.28
CA ILE A 185 -12.96 -18.90 -24.16
C ILE A 185 -12.98 -17.42 -24.50
N GLU A 186 -14.07 -16.73 -24.18
CA GLU A 186 -14.18 -15.28 -24.41
C GLU A 186 -13.20 -14.53 -23.50
N LYS A 187 -12.37 -13.68 -24.09
CA LYS A 187 -11.32 -12.92 -23.41
C LYS A 187 -11.88 -12.07 -22.27
N ASN A 188 -13.05 -11.47 -22.46
CA ASN A 188 -13.71 -10.66 -21.45
C ASN A 188 -13.97 -11.44 -20.16
N ILE A 189 -14.31 -12.72 -20.24
CA ILE A 189 -14.62 -13.56 -19.07
C ILE A 189 -13.35 -13.80 -18.25
N ILE A 190 -12.22 -14.04 -18.91
CA ILE A 190 -10.92 -14.23 -18.25
C ILE A 190 -10.49 -12.94 -17.54
N TYR A 191 -10.66 -11.79 -18.18
CA TYR A 191 -10.14 -10.51 -17.68
C TYR A 191 -11.12 -9.71 -16.82
N PHE A 192 -12.41 -10.09 -16.75
CA PHE A 192 -13.40 -9.36 -15.96
C PHE A 192 -13.01 -9.27 -14.48
N LEU A 193 -12.71 -10.40 -13.85
CA LEU A 193 -12.36 -10.45 -12.43
C LEU A 193 -11.01 -9.78 -12.13
N PRO A 194 -9.91 -10.07 -12.85
CA PRO A 194 -8.65 -9.34 -12.67
C PRO A 194 -8.77 -7.83 -12.87
N ASN A 195 -9.55 -7.38 -13.86
CA ASN A 195 -9.73 -5.94 -14.11
C ASN A 195 -10.52 -5.26 -12.99
N GLN A 196 -11.55 -5.90 -12.43
CA GLN A 196 -12.25 -5.37 -11.26
C GLN A 196 -11.33 -5.27 -10.04
N LEU A 197 -10.55 -6.32 -9.76
CA LEU A 197 -9.59 -6.30 -8.66
C LEU A 197 -8.49 -5.25 -8.86
N ARG A 198 -8.05 -5.05 -10.09
CA ARG A 198 -7.10 -3.98 -10.46
C ARG A 198 -7.69 -2.60 -10.18
N LEU A 199 -8.94 -2.35 -10.61
CA LEU A 199 -9.63 -1.07 -10.36
C LEU A 199 -9.81 -0.82 -8.86
N LEU A 200 -10.22 -1.83 -8.10
CA LEU A 200 -10.36 -1.76 -6.65
C LEU A 200 -9.01 -1.48 -5.96
N THR A 201 -7.94 -2.16 -6.39
CA THR A 201 -6.59 -1.92 -5.90
C THR A 201 -6.13 -0.49 -6.18
N ILE A 202 -6.36 0.03 -7.39
CA ILE A 202 -6.05 1.42 -7.75
C ILE A 202 -6.84 2.39 -6.87
N ALA A 203 -8.14 2.14 -6.65
CA ALA A 203 -8.97 2.97 -5.77
C ALA A 203 -8.44 3.00 -4.32
N PHE A 204 -8.01 1.85 -3.78
CA PHE A 204 -7.41 1.81 -2.44
C PHE A 204 -6.06 2.51 -2.36
N VAL A 205 -5.22 2.40 -3.38
CA VAL A 205 -3.94 3.14 -3.45
C VAL A 205 -4.19 4.65 -3.45
N VAL A 206 -5.13 5.12 -4.29
CA VAL A 206 -5.50 6.54 -4.34
C VAL A 206 -6.07 7.02 -3.00
N LEU A 207 -6.97 6.23 -2.39
CA LEU A 207 -7.53 6.57 -1.07
C LEU A 207 -6.44 6.63 0.01
N SER A 208 -5.51 5.68 0.01
CA SER A 208 -4.37 5.65 0.94
C SER A 208 -3.47 6.87 0.77
N LEU A 209 -3.19 7.29 -0.47
CA LEU A 209 -2.41 8.49 -0.75
C LEU A 209 -3.12 9.76 -0.28
N ILE A 210 -4.45 9.87 -0.47
CA ILE A 210 -5.22 11.01 0.01
C ILE A 210 -5.23 11.07 1.54
N LEU A 211 -5.57 9.96 2.21
CA LEU A 211 -5.65 9.90 3.66
C LEU A 211 -4.26 10.06 4.32
N GLY A 212 -3.26 9.35 3.80
CA GLY A 212 -1.88 9.44 4.27
C GLY A 212 -1.28 10.82 4.02
N GLY A 213 -1.55 11.42 2.85
CA GLY A 213 -1.15 12.79 2.53
C GLY A 213 -1.79 13.81 3.47
N ALA A 214 -3.12 13.73 3.67
CA ALA A 214 -3.85 14.61 4.58
C ALA A 214 -3.37 14.46 6.03
N ALA A 215 -3.16 13.24 6.51
CA ALA A 215 -2.65 12.98 7.86
C ALA A 215 -1.23 13.53 8.04
N THR A 216 -0.36 13.37 7.04
CA THR A 216 1.01 13.89 7.06
C THR A 216 1.02 15.42 7.07
N ILE A 217 0.23 16.07 6.22
CA ILE A 217 0.09 17.54 6.19
C ILE A 217 -0.45 18.04 7.53
N TYR A 218 -1.48 17.42 8.08
CA TYR A 218 -2.06 17.79 9.37
C TYR A 218 -1.05 17.62 10.51
N TYR A 219 -0.30 16.52 10.53
CA TYR A 219 0.73 16.27 11.55
C TYR A 219 1.87 17.30 11.48
N LEU A 220 2.40 17.57 10.29
CA LEU A 220 3.45 18.58 10.09
C LEU A 220 2.95 19.98 10.46
N SER A 221 1.74 20.35 10.01
CA SER A 221 1.15 21.65 10.31
C SER A 221 0.97 21.85 11.82
N ARG A 222 0.45 20.82 12.52
CA ARG A 222 0.27 20.88 13.98
C ARG A 222 1.60 20.93 14.73
N LYS A 223 2.61 20.19 14.27
CA LYS A 223 3.97 20.23 14.85
C LYS A 223 4.59 21.61 14.69
N ASN A 224 4.52 22.19 13.49
CA ASN A 224 5.04 23.53 13.21
C ASN A 224 4.30 24.60 14.03
N ALA A 225 2.97 24.54 14.10
CA ALA A 225 2.17 25.46 14.91
C ALA A 225 2.54 25.40 16.41
N ARG A 226 2.82 24.21 16.94
CA ARG A 226 3.31 24.05 18.33
C ARG A 226 4.67 24.71 18.52
N HIS A 227 5.64 24.46 17.62
CA HIS A 227 6.95 25.10 17.70
C HIS A 227 6.85 26.63 17.69
N VAL A 228 6.02 27.20 16.81
CA VAL A 228 5.78 28.65 16.79
C VAL A 228 5.13 29.13 18.08
N SER A 229 4.14 28.42 18.60
CA SER A 229 3.50 28.76 19.88
C SER A 229 4.49 28.74 21.05
N ASP A 230 5.43 27.80 21.08
CA ASP A 230 6.43 27.71 22.15
C ASP A 230 7.40 28.89 22.09
N ILE A 231 7.79 29.32 20.89
CA ILE A 231 8.59 30.53 20.69
C ILE A 231 7.84 31.75 21.22
N ILE A 232 6.58 31.93 20.84
CA ILE A 232 5.76 33.07 21.29
C ILE A 232 5.66 33.10 22.83
N LYS A 233 5.46 31.94 23.47
CA LYS A 233 5.43 31.85 24.94
C LYS A 233 6.74 32.32 25.57
N ILE A 234 7.89 31.91 25.02
CA ILE A 234 9.21 32.35 25.51
C ILE A 234 9.36 33.87 25.41
N LEU A 235 8.94 34.46 24.28
CA LEU A 235 9.02 35.92 24.08
C LEU A 235 8.11 36.70 25.03
N ASN A 236 6.92 36.19 25.31
CA ASN A 236 5.95 36.83 26.21
C ASN A 236 6.27 36.61 27.69
N THR A 237 7.17 35.68 28.05
CA THR A 237 7.57 35.43 29.44
C THR A 237 8.72 36.37 29.83
N THR A 238 8.46 37.68 29.78
CA THR A 238 9.45 38.76 29.94
C THR A 238 9.89 38.97 31.40
N ASN A 239 9.21 38.37 32.39
CA ASN A 239 9.40 38.65 33.82
C ASN A 239 10.15 37.58 34.62
N GLN A 240 10.70 36.53 33.98
CA GLN A 240 11.44 35.47 34.69
C GLN A 240 12.96 35.62 34.57
N ASN A 241 13.68 35.15 35.60
CA ASN A 241 15.13 35.16 35.66
C ASN A 241 15.74 34.62 34.36
N GLU A 242 16.64 35.39 33.74
CA GLU A 242 17.30 35.08 32.45
C GLU A 242 17.93 33.66 32.41
N LYS A 243 18.29 33.09 33.57
CA LYS A 243 18.85 31.74 33.71
C LYS A 243 17.81 30.62 33.59
N GLU A 244 16.54 30.85 33.91
CA GLU A 244 15.48 29.83 33.75
C GLU A 244 15.00 29.72 32.30
N LEU A 245 14.98 30.84 31.56
CA LEU A 245 14.56 30.89 30.16
C LEU A 245 15.43 30.02 29.24
N ILE A 246 16.72 29.83 29.56
CA ILE A 246 17.65 29.05 28.74
C ILE A 246 17.55 27.54 29.02
N LYS A 247 17.17 27.14 30.24
CA LYS A 247 17.20 25.73 30.67
C LYS A 247 16.00 24.92 30.19
N ASN A 248 14.85 25.57 29.98
CA ASN A 248 13.60 24.90 29.61
C ASN A 248 13.38 24.74 28.10
N VAL A 249 14.34 25.15 27.28
CA VAL A 249 14.19 25.15 25.82
C VAL A 249 14.97 24.00 25.22
N SER A 250 14.32 22.85 25.08
CA SER A 250 14.81 21.72 24.28
C SER A 250 14.01 21.63 22.99
N PHE A 251 14.41 22.43 21.99
CA PHE A 251 14.10 22.12 20.61
C PHE A 251 15.17 21.14 20.15
N LYS A 252 14.79 19.88 19.90
CA LYS A 252 15.68 18.84 19.38
C LYS A 252 16.33 19.36 18.08
N ASP A 253 17.62 19.69 18.12
CA ASP A 253 18.53 20.15 17.05
C ASP A 253 17.86 20.59 15.73
N ASN A 254 17.05 21.66 15.78
CA ASN A 254 16.33 22.21 14.63
C ASN A 254 16.66 23.70 14.43
N GLU A 255 16.33 24.24 13.25
CA GLU A 255 16.46 25.66 12.89
C GLU A 255 15.74 26.58 13.91
N TYR A 256 14.64 26.11 14.50
CA TYR A 256 13.92 26.80 15.57
C TYR A 256 14.79 27.07 16.81
N GLN A 257 15.70 26.16 17.16
CA GLN A 257 16.60 26.34 18.30
C GLN A 257 17.59 27.48 18.06
N LEU A 258 18.11 27.59 16.82
CA LEU A 258 19.01 28.66 16.44
C LEU A 258 18.30 30.02 16.52
N ILE A 259 17.04 30.08 16.05
CA ILE A 259 16.20 31.28 16.12
C ILE A 259 16.00 31.68 17.58
N VAL A 260 15.53 30.77 18.45
CA VAL A 260 15.29 31.07 19.87
C VAL A 260 16.57 31.50 20.58
N ARG A 261 17.69 30.81 20.33
CA ARG A 261 18.98 31.17 20.92
C ARG A 261 19.42 32.58 20.54
N ARG A 262 19.23 32.98 19.28
CA ARG A 262 19.54 34.35 18.84
C ARG A 262 18.65 35.39 19.50
N ILE A 263 17.34 35.11 19.61
CA ILE A 263 16.41 36.06 20.24
C ILE A 263 16.74 36.21 21.74
N LEU A 264 16.96 35.11 22.46
CA LEU A 264 17.33 35.14 23.88
C LEU A 264 18.65 35.88 24.11
N LYS A 265 19.66 35.66 23.26
CA LYS A 265 20.95 36.38 23.35
C LYS A 265 20.75 37.89 23.22
N ASN A 266 19.98 38.33 22.23
CA ASN A 266 19.70 39.75 22.01
C ASN A 266 18.91 40.37 23.17
N TYR A 267 17.93 39.64 23.73
CA TYR A 267 17.16 40.09 24.88
C TYR A 267 18.04 40.32 26.12
N ILE A 268 18.90 39.35 26.45
CA ILE A 268 19.84 39.46 27.57
C ILE A 268 20.83 40.62 27.36
N SER A 269 21.38 40.75 26.13
CA SER A 269 22.26 41.87 25.81
C SER A 269 21.56 43.22 25.98
N LYS A 270 20.29 43.35 25.55
CA LYS A 270 19.50 44.56 25.72
C LYS A 270 19.26 44.88 27.20
N ASN A 271 18.84 43.90 28.00
CA ASN A 271 18.62 44.10 29.44
C ASN A 271 19.89 44.52 30.18
N ASN A 272 21.04 43.95 29.81
CA ASN A 272 22.32 44.32 30.40
C ASN A 272 22.72 45.76 30.03
N LEU A 273 22.51 46.17 28.78
CA LEU A 273 22.73 47.55 28.35
C LEU A 273 21.81 48.53 29.09
N GLU A 274 20.55 48.17 29.30
CA GLU A 274 19.58 49.01 30.04
C GLU A 274 19.96 49.16 31.53
N LYS A 275 20.41 48.07 32.17
CA LYS A 275 20.96 48.12 33.54
C LYS A 275 22.21 48.99 33.62
N GLU A 276 23.11 48.89 32.63
CA GLU A 276 24.32 49.70 32.58
C GLU A 276 23.98 51.19 32.41
N LEU A 277 23.04 51.52 31.52
CA LEU A 277 22.54 52.87 31.32
C LEU A 277 21.94 53.46 32.61
N ASN A 278 21.04 52.73 33.27
CA ASN A 278 20.45 53.16 34.54
C ASN A 278 21.53 53.40 35.61
N ASN A 279 22.54 52.52 35.71
CA ASN A 279 23.64 52.70 36.66
C ASN A 279 24.47 53.96 36.33
N LYS A 280 24.70 54.26 35.05
CA LYS A 280 25.37 55.49 34.61
C LYS A 280 24.56 56.73 34.97
N GLU A 281 23.25 56.71 34.78
CA GLU A 281 22.35 57.80 35.18
C GLU A 281 22.40 58.03 36.70
N TYR A 282 22.34 56.97 37.51
CA TYR A 282 22.48 57.09 38.96
C TYR A 282 23.84 57.67 39.37
N GLN A 283 24.93 57.25 38.72
CA GLN A 283 26.26 57.79 38.98
C GLN A 283 26.34 59.28 38.63
N LEU A 284 25.78 59.69 37.49
CA LEU A 284 25.70 61.11 37.09
C LEU A 284 24.91 61.92 38.09
N GLN A 285 23.72 61.47 38.47
CA GLN A 285 22.88 62.16 39.46
C GLN A 285 23.61 62.31 40.81
N SER A 286 24.33 61.28 41.24
CA SER A 286 25.13 61.34 42.47
C SER A 286 26.29 62.33 42.38
N ALA A 287 26.95 62.42 41.22
CA ALA A 287 28.04 63.34 40.97
C ALA A 287 27.54 64.79 40.89
N GLU A 288 26.39 65.04 40.27
CA GLU A 288 25.73 66.34 40.23
C GLU A 288 25.34 66.81 41.63
N LEU A 289 24.72 65.94 42.44
CA LEU A 289 24.40 66.25 43.84
C LEU A 289 25.66 66.59 44.65
N LEU A 290 26.75 65.84 44.47
CA LEU A 290 28.03 66.11 45.12
C LEU A 290 28.62 67.46 44.69
N ALA A 291 28.56 67.78 43.39
CA ALA A 291 29.03 69.05 42.85
C ALA A 291 28.21 70.24 43.39
N LEU A 292 26.88 70.13 43.41
CA LEU A 292 25.98 71.12 44.01
C LEU A 292 26.28 71.33 45.49
N GLN A 293 26.50 70.24 46.25
CA GLN A 293 26.88 70.35 47.66
C GLN A 293 28.24 71.02 47.87
N ASN A 294 29.20 70.85 46.96
CA ASN A 294 30.52 71.49 47.06
C ASN A 294 30.48 73.00 46.77
N GLN A 295 29.47 73.52 46.06
CA GLN A 295 29.32 74.96 45.83
C GLN A 295 28.97 75.73 47.12
N ILE A 296 28.34 75.07 48.10
CA ILE A 296 28.14 75.63 49.43
C ILE A 296 29.43 75.41 50.22
N ASN A 297 30.41 76.31 50.09
CA ASN A 297 31.64 76.23 50.87
C ASN A 297 31.32 76.61 52.34
N PRO A 298 31.31 75.64 53.28
CA PRO A 298 30.87 75.92 54.64
C PRO A 298 31.83 76.85 55.39
N HIS A 299 33.11 76.88 55.00
CA HIS A 299 34.09 77.79 55.56
C HIS A 299 33.82 79.24 55.15
N PHE A 300 33.42 79.46 53.89
CA PHE A 300 33.03 80.80 53.44
C PHE A 300 31.81 81.30 54.20
N LEU A 301 30.81 80.44 54.43
CA LEU A 301 29.60 80.81 55.16
C LEU A 301 29.89 81.11 56.64
N SER A 302 30.70 80.28 57.29
CA SER A 302 31.15 80.50 58.68
C SER A 302 31.95 81.81 58.80
N ASN A 303 32.87 82.07 57.86
CA ASN A 303 33.64 83.32 57.83
C ASN A 303 32.74 84.54 57.62
N THR A 304 31.74 84.43 56.75
CA THR A 304 30.80 85.52 56.48
C THR A 304 29.98 85.83 57.73
N LEU A 305 29.47 84.81 58.44
CA LEU A 305 28.73 84.97 59.69
C LEU A 305 29.62 85.59 60.79
N ALA A 306 30.88 85.17 60.90
CA ALA A 306 31.83 85.76 61.83
C ALA A 306 32.06 87.25 61.54
N ILE A 307 32.21 87.65 60.27
CA ILE A 307 32.37 89.07 59.89
C ILE A 307 31.13 89.89 60.30
N ILE A 308 29.92 89.36 60.05
CA ILE A 308 28.67 90.04 60.43
C ILE A 308 28.57 90.15 61.95
N TYR A 309 28.94 89.10 62.68
CA TYR A 309 28.99 89.09 64.15
C TYR A 309 29.88 90.22 64.69
N TRP A 310 31.12 90.32 64.21
CA TRP A 310 32.04 91.38 64.65
C TRP A 310 31.56 92.79 64.26
N ARG A 311 30.95 92.95 63.09
CA ARG A 311 30.35 94.24 62.69
C ARG A 311 29.18 94.64 63.58
N ALA A 312 28.29 93.71 63.91
CA ALA A 312 27.16 93.97 64.80
C ALA A 312 27.65 94.36 66.20
N MET A 313 28.67 93.66 66.72
CA MET A 313 29.31 93.97 68.00
C MET A 313 29.97 95.36 68.00
N ALA A 314 30.68 95.72 66.92
CA ALA A 314 31.33 97.03 66.80
C ALA A 314 30.33 98.21 66.78
N LEU A 315 29.12 98.02 66.21
CA LEU A 315 28.10 99.06 66.13
C LEU A 315 27.33 99.26 67.44
N THR A 316 27.12 98.20 68.22
CA THR A 316 26.36 98.29 69.48
C THR A 316 27.23 98.38 70.73
N GLY A 317 28.55 98.18 70.62
CA GLY A 317 29.50 98.23 71.73
C GLY A 317 29.40 97.06 72.72
N GLU A 318 28.26 96.37 72.75
CA GLU A 318 27.93 95.29 73.66
C GLU A 318 27.26 94.12 72.93
N PRO A 319 27.36 92.87 73.44
CA PRO A 319 26.64 91.73 72.89
C PRO A 319 25.12 91.98 72.90
N ASN A 320 24.52 91.91 71.73
CA ASN A 320 23.09 92.11 71.53
C ASN A 320 22.40 90.80 71.10
N LYS A 321 21.07 90.85 70.94
CA LYS A 321 20.28 89.68 70.53
C LYS A 321 20.69 89.14 69.16
N VAL A 322 21.13 90.01 68.24
CA VAL A 322 21.59 89.63 66.88
C VAL A 322 22.91 88.88 66.94
N THR A 323 23.89 89.34 67.73
CA THR A 323 25.16 88.63 67.93
C THR A 323 24.93 87.24 68.53
N LYS A 324 24.03 87.09 69.50
CA LYS A 324 23.71 85.78 70.10
C LYS A 324 23.02 84.81 69.13
N MET A 325 22.18 85.33 68.23
CA MET A 325 21.59 84.54 67.13
C MET A 325 22.64 84.09 66.11
N LEU A 326 23.59 84.97 65.76
CA LEU A 326 24.68 84.64 64.83
C LEU A 326 25.65 83.60 65.40
N GLU A 327 25.95 83.67 66.70
CA GLU A 327 26.75 82.66 67.42
C GLU A 327 26.05 81.30 67.39
N THR A 328 24.77 81.27 67.74
CA THR A 328 23.95 80.03 67.69
C THR A 328 23.89 79.45 66.27
N LEU A 329 23.74 80.29 65.23
CA LEU A 329 23.72 79.84 63.85
C LEU A 329 25.09 79.30 63.39
N THR A 330 26.17 79.91 63.86
CA THR A 330 27.54 79.46 63.56
C THR A 330 27.82 78.11 64.23
N ASP A 331 27.34 77.89 65.46
CA ASP A 331 27.46 76.61 66.17
C ASP A 331 26.67 75.49 65.48
N ILE A 332 25.45 75.77 65.04
CA ILE A 332 24.64 74.83 64.25
C ILE A 332 25.37 74.48 62.94
N LEU A 333 25.92 75.47 62.24
CA LEU A 333 26.68 75.24 61.01
C LEU A 333 27.92 74.38 61.27
N ASN A 334 28.68 74.68 62.33
CA ASN A 334 29.87 73.90 62.71
C ASN A 334 29.53 72.47 63.12
N PHE A 335 28.37 72.24 63.75
CA PHE A 335 27.86 70.90 64.04
C PHE A 335 27.64 70.09 62.76
N PHE A 336 26.94 70.65 61.77
CA PHE A 336 26.73 69.97 60.47
C PHE A 336 28.04 69.69 59.72
N ILE A 337 29.04 70.56 59.84
CA ILE A 337 30.37 70.35 59.25
C ILE A 337 31.15 69.24 59.98
N LYS A 338 31.08 69.20 61.31
CA LYS A 338 31.81 68.23 62.15
C LYS A 338 31.25 66.82 61.96
N ASP A 339 29.93 66.69 61.88
CA ASP A 339 29.28 65.39 61.63
C ASP A 339 29.64 64.84 60.25
N LYS A 340 29.79 65.72 59.24
CA LYS A 340 30.24 65.36 57.89
C LYS A 340 31.65 64.73 57.85
N LYS A 341 32.60 65.19 58.68
CA LYS A 341 33.94 64.54 58.76
C LYS A 341 33.87 63.12 59.33
N SER A 342 32.87 62.82 60.16
CA SER A 342 32.62 61.48 60.72
C SER A 342 32.02 60.52 59.68
N TYR A 343 31.10 61.01 58.83
CA TYR A 343 30.47 60.22 57.76
C TYR A 343 31.37 59.98 56.54
N GLY A 344 32.28 60.90 56.21
CA GLY A 344 33.24 60.71 55.11
C GLY A 344 34.23 59.55 55.35
N ASN A 345 34.59 59.27 56.61
CA ASN A 345 35.49 58.17 56.97
C ASN A 345 34.80 56.80 57.03
N THR A 346 33.49 56.75 57.23
CA THR A 346 32.71 55.50 57.23
C THR A 346 32.33 55.06 55.80
N GLN A 347 32.09 56.00 54.89
CA GLN A 347 31.86 55.67 53.47
C GLN A 347 33.13 55.12 52.78
N ARG A 348 34.33 55.58 53.13
CA ARG A 348 35.60 55.01 52.60
C ARG A 348 35.88 53.58 53.07
N ARG A 349 35.30 53.13 54.19
CA ARG A 349 35.44 51.74 54.68
C ARG A 349 34.38 50.79 54.12
N ASN A 350 33.28 51.31 53.55
CA ASN A 350 32.11 50.52 53.16
C ASN A 350 31.74 50.65 51.67
N THR A 351 32.70 50.74 50.75
CA THR A 351 32.41 50.44 49.34
C THR A 351 32.34 48.93 49.12
N PRO A 352 31.21 48.35 48.70
CA PRO A 352 31.09 46.91 48.41
C PRO A 352 31.88 46.44 47.18
N TYR A 353 32.51 47.38 46.45
CA TYR A 353 33.08 47.14 45.13
C TYR A 353 34.43 46.41 45.09
N GLN A 354 35.07 46.13 46.23
CA GLN A 354 36.24 45.24 46.28
C GLN A 354 35.88 43.75 46.43
N LYS A 355 34.62 43.40 46.77
CA LYS A 355 34.23 41.98 46.90
C LYS A 355 33.89 41.28 45.58
N LEU A 356 33.80 42.01 44.46
CA LEU A 356 33.48 41.41 43.15
C LEU A 356 34.70 41.01 42.32
N SER A 357 35.93 41.42 42.68
CA SER A 357 37.14 41.00 41.94
C SER A 357 37.81 39.72 42.45
N GLN A 358 37.34 39.12 43.57
CA GLN A 358 37.94 37.89 44.11
C GLN A 358 37.16 36.60 43.78
N ASN A 359 35.93 36.69 43.27
CA ASN A 359 35.15 35.49 42.91
C ASN A 359 35.35 34.99 41.47
N HIS A 360 36.22 35.62 40.68
CA HIS A 360 36.52 35.19 39.31
C HIS A 360 37.81 34.36 39.15
N SER A 361 38.51 34.00 40.23
CA SER A 361 39.72 33.15 40.16
C SER A 361 39.53 31.69 40.59
N ASN A 362 38.34 31.27 41.05
CA ASN A 362 38.07 29.88 41.42
C ASN A 362 36.99 29.25 40.53
N SER A 363 37.26 29.18 39.22
CA SER A 363 36.70 28.15 38.33
C SER A 363 37.45 28.20 37.00
N ILE A 364 38.61 27.55 36.96
CA ILE A 364 39.14 26.95 35.73
C ILE A 364 38.88 25.45 35.87
#